data_AF-A0A2V6J8F9-F1
#
_entry.id   AF-A0A2V6J8F9-F1
#
_cell.length_a   1.000
_cell.length_b   1.000
_cell.length_c   1.000
_cell.angle_alpha   90.00
_cell.angle_beta   90.00
_cell.angle_gamma   90.00
#
_symmetry.space_group_name_H-M   'P 1'
#
loop_
_entity.id
_entity.type
_entity.pdbx_description
1 polymer ?
#
loop_
_entity_poly.entity_id
_entity_poly.type
_entity_poly.pdbx_seq_one_letter_code
_entity_poly.pdbx_strand_id
1 'polypeptide(L)'
;MRVASPIPHKKARIEIIPLIDIMFFLLASFMMVSLSQVHMKGIKVNLPSGVSGEVQTKREYVSVSVDKDGHYFFDKDEIADEE
;
A
#
# COMPACT_ATOMS: atom_id res chain seq x y z
N MET A 1 62.97 1.62 -27.41
CA MET A 1 63.26 1.94 -25.99
C MET A 1 61.93 2.28 -25.32
N ARG A 2 61.45 1.46 -24.37
CA ARG A 2 60.18 1.72 -23.66
C ARG A 2 60.48 2.60 -22.45
N VAL A 3 60.02 3.84 -22.47
CA VAL A 3 60.16 4.77 -21.34
C VAL A 3 58.99 4.52 -20.40
N ALA A 4 59.28 4.02 -19.19
CA ALA A 4 58.27 3.83 -18.16
C ALA A 4 57.82 5.19 -17.61
N SER A 5 56.51 5.39 -17.46
CA SER A 5 55.93 6.63 -16.96
C SER A 5 56.32 6.86 -15.48
N PRO A 6 56.75 8.06 -15.09
CA PRO A 6 57.12 8.39 -13.72
C PRO A 6 55.91 8.63 -12.80
N ILE A 7 54.68 8.47 -13.29
CA ILE A 7 53.46 8.72 -12.51
C ILE A 7 53.08 7.45 -11.74
N PRO A 8 53.09 7.47 -10.39
CA PRO A 8 52.67 6.33 -9.61
C PRO A 8 51.16 6.08 -9.77
N HIS A 9 50.80 4.87 -10.20
CA HIS A 9 49.40 4.45 -10.29
C HIS A 9 48.79 4.39 -8.88
N LYS A 10 47.88 5.33 -8.56
CA LYS A 10 47.08 5.26 -7.33
C LYS A 10 46.14 4.05 -7.42
N LYS A 11 46.24 3.16 -6.43
CA LYS A 11 45.27 2.07 -6.26
C LYS A 11 43.93 2.66 -5.83
N ALA A 12 42.84 2.26 -6.48
CA ALA A 12 41.49 2.55 -6.01
C ALA A 12 41.29 1.89 -4.63
N ARG A 13 40.71 2.63 -3.69
CA ARG A 13 40.34 2.13 -2.35
C ARG A 13 38.83 2.13 -2.26
N ILE A 14 38.26 1.05 -1.74
CA ILE A 14 36.83 1.00 -1.42
C ILE A 14 36.64 1.64 -0.05
N GLU A 15 35.78 2.66 0.02
CA GLU A 15 35.45 3.34 1.27
C GLU A 15 34.34 2.58 2.00
N ILE A 16 34.73 1.64 2.86
CA ILE A 16 33.76 0.74 3.54
C ILE A 16 32.87 1.50 4.54
N ILE A 17 33.43 2.45 5.31
CA ILE A 17 32.69 3.17 6.36
C ILE A 17 31.52 3.99 5.79
N PRO A 18 31.70 4.80 4.72
CA PRO A 18 30.58 5.48 4.07
C PRO A 18 29.55 4.53 3.44
N LEU A 19 29.99 3.39 2.90
CA LEU A 19 29.07 2.41 2.31
C LEU A 19 28.17 1.74 3.36
N ILE A 20 28.70 1.47 4.56
CA ILE A 20 27.91 0.95 5.69
C ILE A 20 26.80 1.94 6.07
N ASP A 21 27.11 3.23 6.09
CA ASP A 21 26.15 4.29 6.43
C ASP A 21 24.97 4.31 5.44
N ILE A 22 25.25 4.24 4.13
CA ILE A 22 24.22 4.19 3.09
C ILE A 22 23.36 2.92 3.22
N MET A 23 23.97 1.76 3.46
CA MET A 23 23.22 0.52 3.62
C MET A 23 22.32 0.55 4.86
N PHE A 24 22.81 1.08 5.98
CA PHE A 24 22.03 1.21 7.21
C PHE A 24 20.88 2.22 7.05
N PHE A 25 21.14 3.35 6.40
CA PHE A 25 20.12 4.33 6.07
C PHE A 25 19.01 3.76 5.19
N LEU A 26 19.39 3.00 4.14
CA LEU A 26 18.43 2.32 3.28
C LEU A 26 17.60 1.29 4.05
N LEU A 27 18.21 0.50 4.93
CA LEU A 27 17.52 -0.50 5.74
C LEU A 27 16.49 0.16 6.67
N ALA A 28 16.88 1.21 7.40
CA ALA A 28 15.99 1.91 8.33
C ALA A 28 14.82 2.60 7.59
N SER A 29 15.12 3.27 6.46
CA SER A 29 14.11 3.91 5.62
C SER A 29 13.13 2.89 5.04
N PHE A 30 13.63 1.75 4.57
CA PHE A 30 12.82 0.66 4.04
C PHE A 30 11.91 0.05 5.12
N MET A 31 12.43 -0.20 6.32
CA MET A 31 11.61 -0.68 7.44
C MET A 31 10.48 0.29 7.78
N MET A 32 10.76 1.60 7.83
CA MET A 32 9.74 2.61 8.11
C MET A 32 8.63 2.64 7.04
N VAL A 33 9.01 2.60 5.75
CA VAL A 33 8.05 2.58 4.64
C VAL A 33 7.22 1.30 4.63
N SER A 34 7.84 0.14 4.87
CA SER A 34 7.16 -1.16 4.89
C SER A 34 6.09 -1.25 5.98
N LEU A 35 6.27 -0.60 7.13
CA LEU A 35 5.28 -0.60 8.22
C LEU A 35 4.07 0.30 7.94
N SER A 36 4.24 1.33 7.10
CA SER A 36 3.18 2.28 6.79
C SER A 36 2.14 1.77 5.78
N GLN A 37 2.39 0.63 5.12
CA GLN A 37 1.56 0.13 4.03
C GLN A 37 0.52 -0.91 4.46
N VAL A 38 -0.06 -0.78 5.66
CA VAL A 38 -1.16 -1.64 6.13
C VAL A 38 -2.36 -0.76 6.52
N HIS A 39 -3.09 -0.28 5.52
CA HIS A 39 -4.40 0.34 5.76
C HIS A 39 -5.43 -0.76 6.02
N MET A 40 -5.61 -1.13 7.28
CA MET A 40 -6.72 -1.97 7.72
C MET A 40 -8.03 -1.17 7.59
N LYS A 41 -8.69 -1.22 6.43
CA LYS A 41 -10.06 -0.70 6.25
C LYS A 41 -11.07 -1.67 6.88
N GLY A 42 -11.06 -1.78 8.21
CA GLY A 42 -12.01 -2.59 8.96
C GLY A 42 -13.19 -1.74 9.44
N ILE A 43 -14.42 -2.14 9.11
CA ILE A 43 -15.64 -1.55 9.67
C ILE A 43 -16.11 -2.44 10.82
N LYS A 44 -16.31 -1.85 12.01
CA LYS A 44 -16.89 -2.57 13.14
C LYS A 44 -18.37 -2.81 12.88
N VAL A 45 -18.76 -4.06 12.63
CA VAL A 45 -20.17 -4.45 12.48
C VAL A 45 -20.72 -4.93 13.82
N ASN A 46 -21.92 -4.46 14.17
CA ASN A 46 -22.68 -5.01 15.29
C ASN A 46 -23.56 -6.13 14.73
N LEU A 47 -23.28 -7.39 15.09
CA LEU A 47 -24.16 -8.50 14.73
C LEU A 47 -25.41 -8.46 15.63
N PRO A 48 -26.62 -8.29 15.08
CA PRO A 48 -27.83 -8.38 15.88
C PRO A 48 -28.04 -9.83 16.36
N SER A 49 -28.28 -9.99 17.65
CA SER A 49 -28.70 -11.26 18.24
C SER A 49 -30.07 -11.64 17.67
N GLY A 50 -30.15 -12.75 16.92
CA GLY A 50 -31.36 -13.14 16.21
C GLY A 50 -32.57 -13.26 17.12
N VAL A 51 -33.54 -12.35 16.95
CA VAL A 51 -34.88 -12.51 17.51
C VAL A 51 -35.63 -13.43 16.55
N SER A 52 -35.96 -14.62 17.03
CA SER A 52 -36.67 -15.65 16.27
C SER A 52 -37.93 -15.09 15.60
N GLY A 53 -38.00 -15.24 14.27
CA GLY A 53 -39.26 -15.44 13.56
C GLY A 53 -40.17 -14.22 13.36
N GLU A 54 -39.81 -13.36 12.43
CA GLU A 54 -40.82 -12.78 11.52
C GLU A 54 -40.29 -12.93 10.10
N VAL A 55 -41.01 -13.69 9.27
CA VAL A 55 -40.78 -13.70 7.83
C VAL A 55 -41.10 -12.30 7.35
N GLN A 56 -40.06 -11.48 7.17
CA GLN A 56 -40.17 -10.15 6.58
C GLN A 56 -40.69 -10.32 5.16
N THR A 57 -42.01 -10.30 5.03
CA THR A 57 -42.69 -10.31 3.74
C THR A 57 -42.26 -9.05 3.01
N LYS A 58 -41.48 -9.26 1.96
CA LYS A 58 -41.18 -8.30 0.89
C LYS A 58 -40.56 -6.99 1.39
N ARG A 59 -39.30 -7.04 1.79
CA ARG A 59 -38.44 -5.85 1.68
C ARG A 59 -37.85 -5.85 0.27
N GLU A 60 -38.08 -4.78 -0.48
CA GLU A 60 -37.38 -4.56 -1.75
C GLU A 60 -35.88 -4.68 -1.50
N TYR A 61 -35.27 -5.73 -2.05
CA TYR A 61 -33.83 -5.90 -1.97
C TYR A 61 -33.22 -4.86 -2.90
N VAL A 62 -32.52 -3.91 -2.31
CA VAL A 62 -31.74 -2.92 -3.05
C VAL A 62 -30.36 -3.50 -3.30
N SER A 63 -29.91 -3.51 -4.56
CA SER A 63 -28.54 -3.87 -4.91
C SER A 63 -27.66 -2.62 -4.96
N VAL A 64 -26.69 -2.53 -4.04
CA VAL A 64 -25.66 -1.49 -4.07
C VAL A 64 -24.34 -2.13 -4.49
N SER A 65 -23.75 -1.62 -5.58
CA SER A 65 -22.48 -2.12 -6.13
C SER A 65 -21.48 -0.98 -6.31
N VAL A 66 -20.18 -1.28 -6.22
CA VAL A 66 -19.09 -0.31 -6.48
C VAL A 66 -18.14 -0.93 -7.49
N ASP A 67 -17.77 -0.20 -8.53
CA ASP A 67 -16.81 -0.67 -9.53
C ASP A 67 -15.35 -0.44 -9.09
N LYS A 68 -14.40 -0.72 -9.99
CA LYS A 68 -12.95 -0.58 -9.72
C LYS A 68 -12.48 0.88 -9.73
N ASP A 69 -13.22 1.72 -10.43
CA ASP A 69 -12.93 3.14 -10.63
C ASP A 69 -13.58 3.99 -9.52
N GLY A 70 -14.47 3.39 -8.70
CA GLY A 70 -15.09 3.99 -7.54
C GLY A 70 -16.52 4.47 -7.78
N HIS A 71 -17.12 4.18 -8.94
CA HIS A 71 -18.50 4.58 -9.23
C HIS A 71 -19.50 3.71 -8.46
N TYR A 72 -20.56 4.36 -7.99
CA TYR A 72 -21.63 3.75 -7.21
C TYR A 72 -22.81 3.39 -8.11
N PHE A 73 -23.34 2.19 -7.93
CA PHE A 73 -24.50 1.71 -8.67
C PHE A 73 -25.61 1.28 -7.72
N PHE A 74 -26.82 1.74 -8.01
CA PHE A 74 -28.04 1.37 -7.33
C PHE A 74 -28.94 0.63 -8.32
N ASP A 75 -29.18 -0.66 -8.10
CA ASP A 75 -29.96 -1.51 -9.01
C ASP A 75 -29.52 -1.44 -10.49
N LYS A 76 -28.21 -1.21 -10.69
CA LYS A 76 -27.47 -1.03 -11.96
C LYS A 76 -27.53 0.37 -12.56
N ASP A 77 -28.25 1.30 -11.96
CA ASP A 77 -28.19 2.71 -12.33
C ASP A 77 -27.01 3.37 -11.61
N GLU A 78 -26.15 4.03 -12.38
CA GLU A 78 -25.02 4.78 -11.83
C GLU A 78 -25.54 6.02 -11.11
N ILE A 79 -25.11 6.21 -9.86
CA ILE A 79 -25.41 7.40 -9.08
C ILE A 79 -24.15 8.24 -9.00
N ALA A 80 -24.24 9.50 -9.43
CA ALA A 80 -23.20 10.49 -9.19
C ALA A 80 -23.28 10.97 -7.75
N ASP A 81 -22.13 11.04 -7.07
CA ASP A 81 -22.06 11.67 -5.75
C ASP A 81 -22.36 13.17 -5.90
N GLU A 82 -23.51 13.61 -5.39
CA GLU A 82 -23.77 15.02 -5.14
C GLU A 82 -23.11 15.38 -3.81
N GLU A 83 -21.98 16.07 -3.89
CA GLU A 83 -21.23 16.59 -2.72
C GLU A 83 -22.00 17.68 -1.96
#